data_AF-A0A7C3QSX1-F1
#
_entry.id   AF-A0A7C3QSX1-F1
#
_cell.length_a   1.000
_cell.length_b   1.000
_cell.length_c   1.000
_cell.angle_alpha   90.00
_cell.angle_beta   90.00
_cell.angle_gamma   90.00
#
_symmetry.space_group_name_H-M   'P 1'
#
loop_
_entity.id
_entity.type
_entity.pdbx_description
1 polymer ?
#
loop_
_entity_poly.entity_id
_entity_poly.type
_entity_poly.pdbx_seq_one_letter_code
_entity_poly.pdbx_strand_id
1 'polypeptide(L)'
;MGKKTLQQRAGRGGQNFRSPSHTRVAESKYPPPTNSTYRGVVAELLHDPGRWVPLARIVLENGNEYYIPASEGMYVGQEVFIGPEAPVSVGCTLPLGKIPEGTKIYNIELRPGDGGKLARQAGSYAIVLGRSDKYT
;
A
#
# COMPACT_ATOMS: atom_id res chain seq x y z
N MET A 1 -6.28 21.33 41.99
CA MET A 1 -6.37 21.26 40.52
C MET A 1 -5.52 20.09 40.03
N GLY A 2 -6.05 19.21 39.16
CA GLY A 2 -5.32 18.03 38.67
C GLY A 2 -4.29 18.36 37.57
N LYS A 3 -3.26 17.52 37.42
CA LYS A 3 -2.32 17.60 36.29
C LYS A 3 -2.97 17.03 35.02
N LYS A 4 -2.48 17.46 33.85
CA LYS A 4 -2.94 16.95 32.53
C LYS A 4 -2.66 15.47 32.38
N THR A 5 -3.61 14.76 31.76
CA THR A 5 -3.51 13.32 31.43
C THR A 5 -2.45 13.09 30.35
N LEU A 6 -2.00 11.83 30.23
CA LEU A 6 -0.95 11.47 29.28
C LEU A 6 -1.40 11.68 27.82
N GLN A 7 -2.65 11.37 27.48
CA GLN A 7 -3.20 11.60 26.14
C GLN A 7 -3.22 13.09 25.76
N GLN A 8 -3.55 13.99 26.70
CA GLN A 8 -3.49 15.44 26.47
C GLN A 8 -2.06 15.93 26.23
N ARG A 9 -1.05 15.27 26.82
CA ARG A 9 0.37 15.57 26.57
C ARG A 9 0.83 15.03 25.23
N ALA A 10 0.41 13.83 24.86
CA ALA A 10 0.69 13.20 23.57
C ALA A 10 0.14 14.02 22.40
N GLY A 11 -1.09 14.54 22.51
CA GLY A 11 -1.71 15.38 21.47
C GLY A 11 -0.98 16.69 21.16
N ARG A 12 -0.09 17.15 22.05
CA ARG A 12 0.78 18.32 21.79
C ARG A 12 1.95 18.00 20.87
N GLY A 13 2.24 16.71 20.64
CA GLY A 13 3.32 16.27 19.77
C GLY A 13 4.71 16.64 20.28
N GLY A 14 4.95 16.60 21.59
CA GLY A 14 6.30 16.73 22.16
C GLY A 14 7.22 15.58 21.72
N GLN A 15 8.54 15.77 21.78
CA GLN A 15 9.54 14.78 21.32
C GLN A 15 9.31 13.38 21.89
N ASN A 16 8.97 13.26 23.18
CA ASN A 16 8.70 11.99 23.85
C ASN A 16 7.53 11.18 23.26
N PHE A 17 6.62 11.82 22.51
CA PHE A 17 5.45 11.19 21.89
C PHE A 17 5.51 11.18 20.36
N ARG A 18 6.57 11.72 19.75
CA ARG A 18 6.75 11.69 18.29
C ARG A 18 7.36 10.37 17.86
N SER A 19 6.80 9.78 16.80
CA SER A 19 7.43 8.66 16.12
C SER A 19 8.70 9.13 15.39
N PRO A 20 9.82 8.39 15.45
CA PRO A 20 11.03 8.72 14.74
C PRO A 20 10.85 8.48 13.22
N SER A 21 10.25 9.43 12.52
CA SER A 21 9.91 9.27 11.10
C SER A 21 11.13 9.24 10.18
N HIS A 22 12.26 9.82 10.59
CA HIS A 22 13.51 9.87 9.81
C HIS A 22 14.18 8.50 9.63
N THR A 23 13.79 7.48 10.40
CA THR A 23 14.29 6.11 10.23
C THR A 23 13.50 5.33 9.18
N ARG A 24 12.38 5.88 8.69
CA ARG A 24 11.55 5.21 7.69
C ARG A 24 12.18 5.33 6.31
N VAL A 25 12.06 4.27 5.52
CA VAL A 25 12.66 4.16 4.19
C VAL A 25 11.93 5.04 3.19
N ALA A 26 10.61 4.85 3.06
CA ALA A 26 9.81 5.58 2.09
C ALA A 26 8.33 5.63 2.48
N GLU A 27 7.59 6.54 1.87
CA GLU A 27 6.13 6.50 1.92
C GLU A 27 5.61 5.36 1.05
N SER A 28 4.79 4.50 1.64
CA SER A 28 4.13 3.44 0.88
C SER A 28 2.82 4.00 0.32
N LYS A 29 2.80 4.24 -1.00
CA LYS A 29 1.70 4.88 -1.71
C LYS A 29 1.71 4.44 -3.17
N TYR A 30 0.53 4.22 -3.76
CA TYR A 30 0.41 4.09 -5.21
C TYR A 30 0.74 5.42 -5.92
N PRO A 31 1.27 5.35 -7.16
CA PRO A 31 1.36 6.52 -8.02
C PRO A 31 -0.05 7.06 -8.34
N PRO A 32 -0.17 8.32 -8.77
CA PRO A 32 -1.45 8.90 -9.17
C PRO A 32 -2.20 8.02 -10.18
N PRO A 33 -3.53 7.84 -10.03
CA PRO A 33 -4.30 7.00 -10.91
C PRO A 33 -4.23 7.53 -12.33
N THR A 34 -3.82 6.67 -13.26
CA THR A 34 -3.71 6.96 -14.69
C THR A 34 -4.58 5.97 -15.47
N ASN A 35 -5.07 6.35 -16.63
CA ASN A 35 -5.89 5.47 -17.49
C ASN A 35 -5.06 4.40 -18.22
N SER A 36 -3.74 4.56 -18.25
CA SER A 36 -2.81 3.63 -18.89
C SER A 36 -2.36 2.55 -17.92
N THR A 37 -2.12 1.35 -18.44
CA THR A 37 -1.48 0.27 -17.70
C THR A 37 0.02 0.35 -17.90
N TYR A 38 0.78 0.37 -16.79
CA TYR A 38 2.24 0.37 -16.82
C TYR A 38 2.77 -0.97 -16.35
N ARG A 39 3.79 -1.46 -17.05
CA ARG A 39 4.63 -2.57 -16.59
C ARG A 39 5.69 -2.05 -15.63
N GLY A 40 5.98 -2.83 -14.60
CA GLY A 40 7.04 -2.58 -13.64
C GLY A 40 7.74 -3.85 -13.22
N VAL A 41 8.86 -3.66 -12.53
CA VAL A 41 9.67 -4.74 -11.97
C VAL A 41 9.87 -4.47 -10.48
N VAL A 42 9.78 -5.52 -9.68
CA VAL A 42 10.17 -5.47 -8.26
C VAL A 42 11.70 -5.35 -8.21
N ALA A 43 12.20 -4.15 -7.96
CA ALA A 43 13.63 -3.88 -7.92
C ALA A 43 14.25 -4.43 -6.64
N GLU A 44 13.61 -4.19 -5.49
CA GLU A 44 14.16 -4.54 -4.17
C GLU A 44 13.04 -4.81 -3.15
N LEU A 45 13.32 -5.70 -2.21
CA LEU A 45 12.50 -5.92 -1.01
C LEU A 45 13.27 -5.40 0.21
N LEU A 46 12.72 -4.38 0.86
CA LEU A 46 13.38 -3.58 1.89
C LEU A 46 12.70 -3.76 3.24
N HIS A 47 13.49 -3.78 4.30
CA HIS A 47 12.97 -3.68 5.66
C HIS A 47 12.73 -2.20 6.03
N ASP A 48 11.49 -1.83 6.36
CA ASP A 48 11.12 -0.46 6.77
C ASP A 48 10.90 -0.39 8.29
N PRO A 49 11.80 0.27 9.05
CA PRO A 49 11.68 0.39 10.50
C PRO A 49 10.35 1.02 10.93
N GLY A 50 9.62 0.31 11.80
CA GLY A 50 8.34 0.78 12.34
C GLY A 50 7.12 0.56 11.45
N ARG A 51 7.25 -0.08 10.28
CA ARG A 51 6.11 -0.49 9.44
C ARG A 51 5.69 -1.95 9.63
N TRP A 52 6.47 -2.79 10.33
CA TRP A 52 6.22 -4.23 10.59
C TRP A 52 5.90 -5.07 9.33
N VAL A 53 6.10 -4.52 8.14
CA VAL A 53 5.86 -5.14 6.83
C VAL A 53 7.03 -4.78 5.93
N PRO A 54 7.59 -5.74 5.16
CA PRO A 54 8.58 -5.41 4.14
C PRO A 54 7.98 -4.51 3.07
N LEU A 55 8.77 -3.56 2.57
CA LEU A 55 8.41 -2.73 1.43
C LEU A 55 8.97 -3.33 0.15
N ALA A 56 8.18 -3.30 -0.90
CA ALA A 56 8.64 -3.56 -2.24
C ALA A 56 8.84 -2.24 -2.97
N ARG A 57 10.04 -2.06 -3.51
CA ARG A 57 10.37 -0.97 -4.43
C ARG A 57 10.05 -1.46 -5.83
N ILE A 58 9.11 -0.79 -6.49
CA ILE A 58 8.70 -1.10 -7.86
C ILE A 58 9.18 0.01 -8.77
N VAL A 59 9.89 -0.37 -9.83
CA VAL A 59 10.33 0.54 -10.90
C VAL A 59 9.47 0.29 -12.11
N LEU A 60 8.75 1.31 -12.55
CA LEU A 60 7.90 1.29 -13.73
C LEU A 60 8.70 1.59 -15.00
N GLU A 61 8.21 1.12 -16.14
CA GLU A 61 8.81 1.37 -17.46
C GLU A 61 8.85 2.86 -17.85
N ASN A 62 7.99 3.69 -17.27
CA ASN A 62 7.98 5.14 -17.46
C ASN A 62 9.09 5.86 -16.64
N GLY A 63 9.91 5.12 -15.90
CA GLY A 63 10.97 5.65 -15.04
C GLY A 63 10.51 6.08 -13.65
N ASN A 64 9.21 6.02 -13.34
CA ASN A 64 8.71 6.29 -12.00
C ASN A 64 8.96 5.10 -11.08
N GLU A 65 9.25 5.38 -9.82
CA GLU A 65 9.34 4.37 -8.78
C GLU A 65 8.35 4.66 -7.66
N TYR A 66 7.85 3.60 -7.03
CA TYR A 66 6.96 3.71 -5.88
C TYR A 66 7.16 2.52 -4.95
N TYR A 67 6.69 2.69 -3.71
CA TYR A 67 6.85 1.70 -2.66
C TYR A 67 5.48 1.19 -2.23
N ILE A 68 5.32 -0.13 -2.18
CA ILE A 68 4.12 -0.79 -1.66
C ILE A 68 4.47 -1.74 -0.53
N PRO A 69 3.53 -2.07 0.37
CA PRO A 69 3.72 -3.19 1.27
C PRO A 69 3.88 -4.46 0.41
N ALA A 70 4.84 -5.31 0.73
CA ALA A 70 5.06 -6.50 -0.08
C ALA A 70 3.98 -7.57 0.18
N SER A 71 3.47 -8.17 -0.89
CA SER A 71 2.63 -9.37 -0.79
C SER A 71 3.46 -10.63 -0.54
N GLU A 72 2.81 -11.62 0.06
CA GLU A 72 3.37 -12.97 0.15
C GLU A 72 3.65 -13.54 -1.26
N GLY A 73 4.79 -14.22 -1.41
CA GLY A 73 5.22 -14.81 -2.69
C GLY A 73 5.85 -13.84 -3.67
N MET A 74 5.96 -12.55 -3.33
CA MET A 74 6.65 -11.58 -4.19
C MET A 74 8.17 -11.73 -4.11
N TYR A 75 8.86 -11.62 -5.24
CA TYR A 75 10.31 -11.78 -5.34
C TYR A 75 10.96 -10.68 -6.19
N VAL A 76 12.26 -10.48 -6.00
CA VAL A 76 13.05 -9.49 -6.77
C VAL A 76 13.15 -9.94 -8.23
N GLY A 77 12.92 -9.01 -9.16
CA GLY A 77 12.87 -9.27 -10.59
C GLY A 77 11.50 -9.74 -11.10
N GLN A 78 10.51 -9.89 -10.22
CA GLN A 78 9.14 -10.19 -10.62
C GLN A 78 8.54 -9.06 -11.44
N GLU A 79 7.87 -9.41 -12.54
CA GLU A 79 7.06 -8.47 -13.32
C GLU A 79 5.73 -8.19 -12.63
N VAL A 80 5.41 -6.91 -12.47
CA VAL A 80 4.19 -6.40 -11.87
C VAL A 80 3.55 -5.38 -12.78
N PHE A 81 2.24 -5.26 -12.72
CA PHE A 81 1.49 -4.33 -13.56
C PHE A 81 0.62 -3.43 -12.69
N ILE A 82 0.49 -2.18 -13.08
CA ILE A 82 -0.41 -1.22 -12.44
C ILE A 82 -1.31 -0.59 -13.50
N GLY A 83 -2.63 -0.77 -13.34
CA GLY A 83 -3.60 -0.15 -14.23
C GLY A 83 -4.88 -0.99 -14.46
N PRO A 84 -5.80 -0.47 -15.28
CA PRO A 84 -7.10 -1.08 -15.51
C PRO A 84 -7.04 -2.37 -16.35
N GLU A 85 -5.98 -2.59 -17.12
CA GLU A 85 -5.76 -3.79 -17.95
C GLU A 85 -4.70 -4.73 -17.34
N ALA A 86 -4.28 -4.48 -16.10
CA ALA A 86 -3.33 -5.35 -15.42
C ALA A 86 -3.92 -6.76 -15.21
N PRO A 87 -3.13 -7.83 -15.41
CA PRO A 87 -3.58 -9.18 -15.13
C PRO A 87 -3.86 -9.38 -13.64
N VAL A 88 -4.82 -10.26 -13.33
CA VAL A 88 -5.13 -10.66 -11.96
C VAL A 88 -4.06 -11.66 -11.49
N SER A 89 -2.92 -11.14 -11.05
CA SER A 89 -1.82 -11.93 -10.50
C SER A 89 -1.25 -11.28 -9.23
N VAL A 90 -0.52 -12.08 -8.45
CA VAL A 90 0.08 -11.63 -7.18
C VAL A 90 1.06 -10.49 -7.45
N GLY A 91 0.91 -9.37 -6.74
CA GLY A 91 1.75 -8.18 -6.89
C GLY A 91 1.22 -7.15 -7.89
N CYS A 92 0.23 -7.49 -8.72
CA CYS A 92 -0.39 -6.54 -9.63
C CYS A 92 -1.43 -5.65 -8.93
N THR A 93 -1.51 -4.41 -9.38
CA THR A 93 -2.45 -3.41 -8.86
C THR A 93 -3.49 -3.09 -9.93
N LEU A 94 -4.76 -3.37 -9.62
CA LEU A 94 -5.89 -3.05 -10.50
C LEU A 94 -7.05 -2.43 -9.71
N PRO A 95 -7.94 -1.66 -10.37
CA PRO A 95 -9.15 -1.15 -9.75
C PRO A 95 -10.05 -2.29 -9.24
N LEU A 96 -10.72 -2.08 -8.10
CA LEU A 96 -11.60 -3.09 -7.47
C LEU A 96 -12.65 -3.64 -8.45
N GLY A 97 -13.17 -2.81 -9.35
CA GLY A 97 -14.13 -3.22 -10.39
C GLY A 97 -13.58 -4.21 -11.43
N LYS A 98 -12.29 -4.54 -11.43
CA LYS A 98 -11.70 -5.54 -12.33
C LYS A 98 -11.27 -6.81 -11.59
N ILE A 99 -11.33 -6.81 -10.26
CA ILE A 99 -10.94 -7.94 -9.43
C ILE A 99 -12.12 -8.92 -9.30
N PRO A 100 -11.92 -10.23 -9.53
CA PRO A 100 -12.98 -11.20 -9.34
C PRO A 100 -13.34 -11.38 -7.86
N GLU A 101 -14.60 -11.70 -7.60
CA GLU A 101 -15.10 -12.02 -6.26
C GLU A 101 -14.37 -13.24 -5.67
N GLY A 102 -14.24 -13.27 -4.35
CA GLY A 102 -13.47 -14.29 -3.62
C GLY A 102 -11.96 -14.06 -3.60
N THR A 103 -11.44 -13.07 -4.33
CA THR A 103 -10.00 -12.78 -4.37
C THR A 103 -9.52 -12.10 -3.08
N LYS A 104 -8.38 -12.55 -2.55
CA LYS A 104 -7.67 -11.87 -1.45
C LYS A 104 -6.90 -10.66 -1.99
N ILE A 105 -7.15 -9.50 -1.41
CA ILE A 105 -6.56 -8.22 -1.80
C ILE A 105 -5.94 -7.51 -0.59
N TYR A 106 -5.02 -6.58 -0.84
CA TYR A 106 -4.34 -5.80 0.20
C TYR A 106 -4.05 -4.38 -0.28
N ASN A 107 -3.64 -3.51 0.63
CA ASN A 107 -3.31 -2.10 0.36
C ASN A 107 -4.40 -1.37 -0.44
N ILE A 108 -5.62 -1.36 0.08
CA ILE A 108 -6.83 -0.88 -0.61
C ILE A 108 -7.01 0.61 -0.37
N GLU A 109 -7.38 1.35 -1.41
CA GLU A 109 -7.72 2.77 -1.33
C GLU A 109 -9.09 2.97 -0.65
N LEU A 110 -9.19 3.91 0.28
CA LEU A 110 -10.49 4.30 0.87
C LEU A 110 -11.25 5.24 -0.07
N ARG A 111 -10.51 6.07 -0.79
CA ARG A 111 -10.99 6.92 -1.89
C ARG A 111 -10.05 6.76 -3.08
N PRO A 112 -10.56 6.72 -4.32
CA PRO A 112 -9.72 6.60 -5.51
C PRO A 112 -8.58 7.64 -5.51
N GLY A 113 -7.33 7.17 -5.61
CA GLY A 113 -6.12 7.98 -5.63
C GLY A 113 -5.53 8.38 -4.27
N ASP A 114 -6.05 7.86 -3.16
CA ASP A 114 -5.47 8.10 -1.82
C ASP A 114 -4.19 7.29 -1.56
N GLY A 115 -3.88 6.34 -2.45
CA GLY A 115 -2.67 5.55 -2.48
C GLY A 115 -2.60 4.39 -1.48
N GLY A 116 -3.73 3.99 -0.92
CA GLY A 116 -3.85 2.79 -0.10
C GLY A 116 -3.88 3.10 1.40
N LYS A 117 -4.96 2.68 2.08
CA LYS A 117 -5.22 2.93 3.50
C LYS A 117 -5.60 1.68 4.28
N LEU A 118 -6.24 0.70 3.65
CA LEU A 118 -6.75 -0.50 4.33
C LEU A 118 -5.90 -1.74 4.02
N ALA A 119 -5.93 -2.72 4.93
CA ALA A 119 -5.21 -4.00 4.80
C ALA A 119 -3.72 -3.83 4.45
N ARG A 120 -2.98 -3.09 5.30
CA ARG A 120 -1.56 -2.72 5.08
C ARG A 120 -0.56 -3.41 5.99
N GLN A 121 -1.03 -4.16 6.99
CA GLN A 121 -0.19 -4.83 7.97
C GLN A 121 0.21 -6.24 7.51
N ALA A 122 1.23 -6.81 8.15
CA ALA A 122 1.73 -8.14 7.84
C ALA A 122 0.63 -9.18 8.05
N GLY A 123 0.42 -10.05 7.07
CA GLY A 123 -0.63 -11.07 7.10
C GLY A 123 -2.06 -10.54 7.04
N SER A 124 -2.27 -9.23 6.97
CA SER A 124 -3.60 -8.65 6.79
C SER A 124 -4.00 -8.68 5.32
N TYR A 125 -5.24 -9.09 5.05
CA TYR A 125 -5.85 -9.10 3.73
C TYR A 125 -7.33 -8.77 3.87
N ALA A 126 -7.94 -8.34 2.77
CA ALA A 126 -9.39 -8.30 2.62
C ALA A 126 -9.82 -9.29 1.53
N ILE A 127 -11.11 -9.61 1.49
CA ILE A 127 -11.70 -10.45 0.45
C ILE A 127 -12.77 -9.63 -0.26
N VAL A 128 -12.76 -9.67 -1.59
CA VAL A 128 -13.84 -9.10 -2.40
C VAL A 128 -15.06 -10.03 -2.28
N LEU A 129 -16.11 -9.61 -1.59
CA LEU A 129 -17.28 -10.46 -1.34
C LEU A 129 -18.33 -10.39 -2.44
N GLY A 130 -18.56 -9.22 -3.02
CA GLY A 130 -19.61 -9.02 -3.99
C GLY A 130 -19.48 -7.67 -4.67
N ARG A 131 -19.87 -7.61 -5.94
CA ARG A 131 -19.83 -6.41 -6.77
C ARG A 131 -21.22 -5.99 -7.22
N SER A 132 -21.52 -4.70 -7.13
CA SER A 132 -22.70 -4.10 -7.77
C SER A 132 -22.28 -2.94 -8.68
N ASP A 133 -23.13 -2.57 -9.64
CA ASP A 133 -22.83 -1.55 -10.65
C ASP A 133 -22.48 -0.16 -10.05
N LYS A 134 -22.92 0.14 -8.83
CA LYS A 134 -22.62 1.40 -8.12
C LYS A 134 -21.64 1.26 -6.96
N TYR A 135 -21.50 0.07 -6.39
CA TYR A 135 -20.68 -0.17 -5.20
C TYR A 135 -19.71 -1.32 -5.47
N THR A 136 -18.43 -0.98 -5.47
CA THR A 136 -17.31 -1.90 -5.30
C THR A 136 -16.27 -1.22 -4.44
#